data_AF-A0A847UTS2-F1
#
_entry.id   AF-A0A847UTS2-F1
#
_cell.length_a   1.000
_cell.length_b   1.000
_cell.length_c   1.000
_cell.angle_alpha   90.00
_cell.angle_beta   90.00
_cell.angle_gamma   90.00
#
_symmetry.space_group_name_H-M   'P 1'
#
loop_
_entity.id
_entity.type
_entity.pdbx_description
1 polymer ?
#
loop_
_entity_poly.entity_id
_entity_poly.type
_entity_poly.pdbx_seq_one_letter_code
_entity_poly.pdbx_strand_id
1 'polypeptide(L)' 'MSMIFMPQDMDWVCEPCGERMESGKVELTYLGNAFHVELPVCPRCGAVYIYEELA' A
#
# COMPACT_ATOMS: atom_id res chain seq x y z
N MET A 1 2.18 -16.03 -5.32
CA MET A 1 3.42 -15.27 -5.12
C MET A 1 3.01 -13.90 -4.60
N SER A 2 3.33 -13.53 -3.36
CA SER A 2 3.09 -12.17 -2.86
C SER A 2 4.34 -11.35 -3.17
N MET A 3 4.18 -10.19 -3.78
CA MET A 3 5.26 -9.22 -3.94
C MET A 3 5.26 -8.28 -2.74
N ILE A 4 6.44 -7.95 -2.21
CA ILE A 4 6.60 -7.09 -1.03
C ILE A 4 7.34 -5.84 -1.50
N PHE A 5 6.69 -4.68 -1.41
CA PHE A 5 7.29 -3.38 -1.67
C PHE A 5 7.16 -2.55 -0.40
N MET A 6 8.19 -2.63 0.46
CA MET A 6 8.25 -1.90 1.72
C MET A 6 9.53 -1.04 1.76
N PRO A 7 9.41 0.27 2.01
CA PRO A 7 10.54 1.15 2.25
C PRO A 7 11.13 0.82 3.62
N GLN A 8 12.41 1.13 3.79
CA GLN A 8 13.11 0.91 5.05
C GLN A 8 12.58 1.82 6.18
N ASP A 9 12.02 2.99 5.82
CA ASP A 9 11.41 3.94 6.75
C ASP A 9 9.88 3.99 6.55
N MET A 10 9.15 3.22 7.34
CA MET A 10 7.68 3.13 7.34
C MET A 10 7.06 4.06 8.41
N ASP A 11 7.49 5.31 8.46
CA ASP A 11 6.96 6.35 9.35
C ASP A 11 5.97 7.26 8.62
N TRP A 12 5.08 6.66 7.83
CA TRP A 12 4.10 7.40 7.04
C TRP A 12 2.78 7.53 7.78
N VAL A 13 2.15 8.67 7.56
CA VAL A 13 0.87 9.03 8.15
C VAL A 13 -0.10 9.33 7.03
N CYS A 14 -1.29 8.74 7.13
CA CYS A 14 -2.37 9.02 6.21
C CYS A 14 -2.85 10.47 6.44
N GLU A 15 -2.63 11.36 5.47
CA GLU A 15 -3.01 12.78 5.55
C GLU A 15 -4.46 13.02 6.01
N PRO A 16 -5.49 12.36 5.43
CA PRO A 16 -6.87 12.61 5.85
C PRO A 16 -7.24 12.00 7.22
N CYS A 17 -6.45 11.07 7.75
CA CYS A 17 -6.77 10.37 9.01
C CYS A 17 -5.87 10.74 10.19
N GLY A 18 -4.64 11.18 9.94
CA GLY A 18 -3.61 11.36 10.97
C GLY A 18 -3.08 10.04 11.55
N GLU A 19 -3.45 8.89 10.99
CA GLU A 19 -3.06 7.56 11.49
C GLU A 19 -1.80 7.05 10.80
N ARG A 20 -0.95 6.34 11.55
CA ARG A 20 0.22 5.65 11.01
C ARG A 20 -0.21 4.58 10.00
N MET A 21 0.48 4.52 8.87
CA MET A 21 0.24 3.49 7.87
C MET A 21 0.84 2.15 8.32
N GLU A 22 0.13 1.07 8.01
CA GLU A 22 0.53 -0.29 8.36
C GLU A 22 0.65 -1.15 7.11
N SER A 23 1.41 -2.24 7.17
CA SER A 23 1.50 -3.19 6.08
C SER A 23 0.15 -3.89 5.84
N GLY A 24 -0.33 -3.90 4.60
CA GLY A 24 -1.54 -4.61 4.24
C GLY A 24 -1.49 -5.21 2.84
N LYS A 25 -2.14 -6.36 2.69
CA LYS A 25 -2.33 -7.03 1.41
C LYS A 25 -3.36 -6.29 0.56
N VAL A 26 -2.96 -5.84 -0.62
CA VAL A 26 -3.80 -5.10 -1.57
C VAL A 26 -3.89 -5.88 -2.87
N GLU A 27 -5.11 -5.98 -3.44
CA GLU A 27 -5.31 -6.46 -4.81
C GLU A 27 -5.27 -5.26 -5.77
N LEU A 28 -4.37 -5.32 -6.74
CA LEU A 28 -4.26 -4.33 -7.82
C LEU A 28 -4.68 -4.99 -9.13
N THR A 29 -5.44 -4.26 -9.94
CA THR A 29 -5.80 -4.67 -11.30
C THR A 29 -5.18 -3.71 -12.30
N TYR A 30 -4.29 -4.21 -13.14
CA TYR A 30 -3.63 -3.42 -14.19
C TYR A 30 -3.67 -4.17 -15.53
N LEU A 31 -4.17 -3.50 -16.58
CA LEU A 31 -4.31 -4.07 -17.93
C LEU A 31 -4.97 -5.46 -17.98
N GLY A 32 -5.99 -5.68 -17.14
CA GLY A 32 -6.73 -6.95 -17.07
C GLY A 32 -6.07 -8.06 -16.24
N ASN A 33 -4.91 -7.81 -15.65
CA ASN A 33 -4.26 -8.72 -14.72
C ASN A 33 -4.46 -8.26 -13.28
N ALA A 34 -4.93 -9.17 -12.42
CA ALA A 34 -5.04 -8.96 -10.98
C ALA A 34 -3.87 -9.62 -10.25
N PHE A 35 -3.27 -8.90 -9.31
CA PHE A 35 -2.19 -9.42 -8.47
C PHE A 35 -2.28 -8.87 -7.05
N HIS A 36 -1.67 -9.61 -6.12
CA HIS A 36 -1.63 -9.23 -4.71
C HIS A 36 -0.24 -8.73 -4.34
N VAL A 37 -0.20 -7.58 -3.67
CA VAL A 37 1.03 -6.93 -3.19
C VAL A 37 0.84 -6.47 -1.75
N GLU A 38 1.90 -6.57 -0.95
CA GLU A 38 1.95 -5.94 0.38
C GLU A 38 2.40 -4.48 0.23
N LEU A 39 1.54 -3.54 0.64
CA LEU A 39 1.77 -2.10 0.58
C LEU A 39 1.37 -1.43 1.90
N PRO A 40 1.78 -0.17 2.14
CA PRO A 40 1.27 0.60 3.26
C PRO A 40 -0.21 0.96 3.04
N VAL A 41 -1.03 0.65 4.02
CA VAL A 41 -2.47 0.88 4.05
C VAL A 41 -2.82 1.65 5.32
N CYS A 42 -3.69 2.65 5.20
CA CYS A 42 -4.26 3.30 6.36
C CYS A 42 -5.27 2.37 7.05
N PRO A 43 -5.09 2.03 8.33
CA PRO A 43 -6.02 1.14 9.04
C PRO A 43 -7.42 1.74 9.24
N ARG A 44 -7.55 3.08 9.11
CA ARG A 44 -8.81 3.80 9.34
C ARG A 44 -9.69 3.94 8.10
N CYS A 45 -9.10 4.34 6.97
CA CYS A 45 -9.86 4.62 5.74
C CYS A 45 -9.54 3.67 4.58
N GLY A 46 -8.54 2.80 4.71
CA GLY A 46 -8.12 1.88 3.66
C GLY A 46 -7.35 2.52 2.51
N ALA A 47 -6.94 3.80 2.62
CA ALA A 47 -6.08 4.42 1.62
C ALA A 47 -4.76 3.66 1.48
N VAL A 48 -4.35 3.39 0.24
CA VAL A 48 -3.14 2.64 -0.08
C VAL A 48 -2.10 3.61 -0.65
N TYR A 49 -0.87 3.51 -0.16
CA TYR A 49 0.25 4.22 -0.77
C TYR A 49 0.86 3.36 -1.90
N ILE A 50 0.81 3.87 -3.12
CA ILE A 50 1.41 3.23 -4.31
C ILE A 50 2.68 3.99 -4.67
N TYR A 51 3.82 3.28 -4.68
CA TYR A 51 5.12 3.83 -5.07
C TYR A 51 5.15 4.14 -6.57
N GLU A 52 5.96 5.12 -6.98
CA GLU A 52 6.15 5.46 -8.39
C GLU A 52 6.66 4.27 -9.22
N GLU A 53 7.51 3.42 -8.63
CA GLU A 53 8.01 2.19 -9.27
C GLU A 53 6.93 1.12 -9.55
N LEU A 54 5.74 1.27 -8.98
CA LEU A 54 4.57 0.41 -9.19
C LEU A 54 3.49 1.04 -10.10
N ALA A 55 3.60 2.33 -10.42
CA ALA A 55 2.65 3.08 -11.25
C ALA A 55 3.10 3.12 -12.71
#